data_AF-A0A3M5X6A6-F1
#
_entry.id   AF-A0A3M5X6A6-F1
#
_cell.length_a   1.000
_cell.length_b   1.000
_cell.length_c   1.000
_cell.angle_alpha   90.00
_cell.angle_beta   90.00
_cell.angle_gamma   90.00
#
_symmetry.space_group_name_H-M   'P 1'
#
loop_
_entity.id
_entity.type
_entity.pdbx_description
1 polymer ?
#
loop_
_entity_poly.entity_id
_entity_poly.type
_entity_poly.pdbx_seq_one_letter_code
_entity_poly.pdbx_strand_id
1 'polypeptide(L)'
;MEFFYGRPSGGFYSNASHGPRTITIDDPTFERPKILVPDPAYIAGDHSQEESVPMIEIDDLGVPVPQITVDNPECLLPPASDLIEISIEHYQSLLEAQSNGMRIDLDDSGRPAAIAPFGPSIEMLRENDRCWRDYQLKQTDGMVNRHRDELEAGQATTLSVEHYMALQAYRGALRDWPEHSSFPDISARPSAPTWLVLP
;
A
#
# COMPACT_ATOMS: atom_id res chain seq x y z
N MET A 1 -18.05 8.48 -4.94
CA MET A 1 -16.93 8.91 -4.08
C MET A 1 -15.70 8.87 -4.96
N GLU A 2 -15.07 10.02 -5.21
CA GLU A 2 -13.94 10.12 -6.13
C GLU A 2 -12.66 9.74 -5.41
N PHE A 3 -11.90 8.83 -6.03
CA PHE A 3 -10.59 8.37 -5.56
C PHE A 3 -9.54 8.75 -6.59
N PHE A 4 -8.36 9.10 -6.10
CA PHE A 4 -7.25 9.50 -6.92
C PHE A 4 -5.97 8.81 -6.47
N TYR A 5 -5.08 8.54 -7.41
CA TYR A 5 -3.71 8.11 -7.17
C TYR A 5 -2.75 9.25 -7.51
N GLY A 6 -1.88 9.62 -6.58
CA GLY A 6 -0.85 10.63 -6.80
C GLY A 6 0.39 10.02 -7.44
N ARG A 7 0.71 10.44 -8.67
CA ARG A 7 1.89 9.95 -9.41
C ARG A 7 3.21 10.20 -8.67
N PRO A 8 3.49 11.39 -8.12
CA PRO A 8 4.77 11.66 -7.47
C PRO A 8 4.88 11.04 -6.08
N SER A 9 3.76 10.96 -5.36
CA SER A 9 3.73 10.50 -3.96
C SER A 9 3.53 9.01 -3.82
N GLY A 10 2.97 8.33 -4.84
CA GLY A 10 2.53 6.94 -4.75
C GLY A 10 1.36 6.72 -3.79
N GLY A 11 0.70 7.81 -3.35
CA GLY A 11 -0.36 7.79 -2.35
C GLY A 11 -1.76 7.83 -2.96
N PHE A 12 -2.76 7.44 -2.15
CA PHE A 12 -4.17 7.54 -2.51
C PHE A 12 -4.83 8.76 -1.86
N TYR A 13 -5.67 9.45 -2.62
CA TYR A 13 -6.41 10.63 -2.21
C TYR A 13 -7.90 10.45 -2.51
N SER A 14 -8.75 11.20 -1.83
CA SER A 14 -10.20 11.18 -2.04
C SER A 14 -10.82 12.49 -1.59
N ASN A 15 -11.94 12.89 -2.20
CA ASN A 15 -12.63 14.12 -1.80
C ASN A 15 -13.15 14.06 -0.35
N ALA A 16 -13.46 12.87 0.16
CA ALA A 16 -13.98 12.74 1.52
C ALA A 16 -12.91 12.89 2.59
N SER A 17 -11.67 12.47 2.31
CA SER A 17 -10.56 12.59 3.26
C SER A 17 -9.75 13.86 3.07
N HIS A 18 -9.74 14.43 1.86
CA HIS A 18 -8.87 15.56 1.48
C HIS A 18 -9.65 16.82 1.08
N GLY A 19 -10.98 16.79 1.12
CA GLY A 19 -11.84 17.84 0.62
C GLY A 19 -11.91 17.87 -0.91
N PRO A 20 -13.07 18.22 -1.50
CA PRO A 20 -13.15 18.49 -2.93
C PRO A 20 -12.41 19.79 -3.26
N ARG A 21 -12.05 19.98 -4.54
CA ARG A 21 -11.40 21.21 -5.01
C ARG A 21 -12.28 22.45 -4.88
N THR A 22 -13.58 22.29 -5.02
CA THR A 22 -14.54 23.38 -4.98
C THR A 22 -15.65 23.07 -3.98
N ILE A 23 -16.18 24.13 -3.38
CA ILE A 23 -17.34 24.08 -2.49
C ILE A 23 -18.45 24.95 -3.07
N THR A 24 -19.68 24.60 -2.74
CA THR A 24 -20.85 25.40 -3.08
C THR A 24 -21.20 26.26 -1.87
N ILE A 25 -21.23 27.58 -2.06
CA ILE A 25 -21.62 28.54 -1.04
C ILE A 25 -22.79 29.38 -1.55
N ASP A 26 -23.58 29.92 -0.62
CA ASP A 26 -24.55 30.95 -0.95
C ASP A 26 -23.80 32.19 -1.46
N ASP A 27 -24.29 32.80 -2.54
CA ASP A 27 -23.65 33.97 -3.15
C ASP A 27 -23.57 35.12 -2.13
N PRO A 28 -22.36 35.49 -1.66
CA PRO A 28 -22.21 36.53 -0.66
C PRO A 28 -22.53 37.92 -1.20
N THR A 29 -22.63 38.07 -2.53
CA THR A 29 -22.96 39.32 -3.20
C THR A 29 -24.44 39.46 -3.51
N PHE A 30 -25.25 38.44 -3.21
CA PHE A 30 -26.68 38.47 -3.48
C PHE A 30 -27.42 39.41 -2.51
N GLU A 31 -27.98 40.48 -3.08
CA GLU A 31 -28.91 41.36 -2.37
C GLU A 31 -30.35 40.86 -2.57
N ARG A 32 -31.05 40.59 -1.46
CA ARG A 32 -32.43 40.14 -1.50
C ARG A 32 -33.32 41.26 -2.07
N PRO A 33 -34.23 40.95 -3.00
CA PRO A 33 -35.23 41.92 -3.42
C PRO A 33 -36.14 42.26 -2.24
N LYS A 34 -36.57 43.52 -2.16
CA LYS A 34 -37.47 44.00 -1.12
C LYS A 34 -38.93 43.84 -1.54
N ILE A 35 -39.79 43.47 -0.60
CA ILE A 35 -41.24 43.44 -0.75
C ILE A 35 -41.89 44.43 0.23
N LEU A 36 -43.02 45.00 -0.18
CA LEU A 36 -43.83 45.86 0.67
C LEU A 36 -44.82 45.02 1.45
N VAL A 37 -44.76 45.06 2.78
CA VAL A 37 -45.74 44.42 3.67
C VAL A 37 -46.38 45.45 4.60
N PRO A 38 -47.63 45.25 5.04
CA PRO A 38 -48.24 46.12 6.04
C PRO A 38 -47.41 46.14 7.32
N ASP A 39 -47.19 47.33 7.91
CA ASP A 39 -46.42 47.47 9.14
C ASP A 39 -47.08 46.66 10.28
N PRO A 40 -46.44 45.59 10.79
CA PRO A 40 -47.01 44.77 11.84
C PRO A 40 -47.11 45.49 13.19
N ALA A 41 -46.40 46.61 13.38
CA ALA A 41 -46.50 47.45 14.55
C ALA A 41 -47.61 48.51 14.44
N TYR A 42 -48.22 48.68 13.27
CA TYR A 42 -49.31 49.63 13.08
C TYR A 42 -50.60 49.10 13.74
N ILE A 43 -51.18 49.94 14.60
CA ILE A 43 -52.47 49.72 15.27
C ILE A 43 -53.40 50.82 14.77
N ALA A 44 -54.49 50.45 14.10
CA ALA A 44 -55.49 51.40 13.63
C ALA A 44 -56.13 52.16 14.81
N GLY A 45 -56.21 53.49 14.70
CA GLY A 45 -56.92 54.32 15.67
C GLY A 45 -58.45 54.20 15.52
N ASP A 46 -59.19 54.53 16.58
CA ASP A 46 -60.67 54.46 16.64
C ASP A 46 -61.36 55.64 15.90
N HIS A 47 -60.79 56.07 14.78
CA HIS A 47 -61.25 57.27 14.07
C HIS A 47 -61.77 56.94 12.67
N SER A 48 -62.94 57.51 12.36
CA SER A 48 -63.78 57.31 11.18
C SER A 48 -63.21 57.85 9.85
N GLN A 49 -61.89 58.01 9.73
CA GLN A 49 -61.23 58.32 8.47
C GLN A 49 -60.49 57.08 7.98
N GLU A 50 -60.58 56.78 6.68
CA GLU A 50 -59.85 55.69 6.04
C GLU A 50 -58.33 55.94 6.15
N GLU A 51 -57.72 55.57 7.28
CA GLU A 51 -56.29 55.63 7.45
C GLU A 51 -55.63 54.52 6.63
N SER A 52 -54.80 54.91 5.66
CA SER A 52 -54.03 53.98 4.85
C SER A 52 -52.99 53.29 5.71
N VAL A 53 -53.02 51.94 5.75
CA VAL A 53 -52.01 51.15 6.47
C VAL A 53 -50.62 51.45 5.91
N PRO A 54 -49.67 51.92 6.74
CA PRO A 54 -48.31 52.16 6.29
C PRO A 54 -47.66 50.83 5.88
N MET A 55 -47.02 50.81 4.71
CA MET A 55 -46.29 49.66 4.20
C MET A 55 -44.80 49.83 4.52
N ILE A 56 -44.16 48.78 5.03
CA ILE A 56 -42.73 48.73 5.25
C ILE A 56 -42.06 47.86 4.18
N GLU A 57 -40.84 48.23 3.79
CA GLU A 57 -39.99 47.39 2.94
C GLU A 57 -39.27 46.36 3.80
N ILE A 58 -39.48 45.08 3.51
CA ILE A 58 -38.73 43.97 4.12
C ILE A 58 -38.07 43.11 3.02
N ASP A 59 -37.01 42.40 3.37
CA ASP A 59 -36.38 41.44 2.46
C ASP A 59 -37.35 40.31 2.09
N ASP A 60 -37.42 39.97 0.82
CA ASP A 60 -38.17 38.81 0.33
C ASP A 60 -37.43 37.52 0.69
N LEU A 61 -37.84 36.91 1.79
CA LEU A 61 -37.33 35.60 2.22
C LEU A 61 -37.84 34.45 1.34
N GLY A 62 -38.82 34.69 0.46
CA GLY A 62 -39.32 33.71 -0.50
C GLY A 62 -38.39 33.47 -1.68
N VAL A 63 -37.43 34.38 -1.93
CA VAL A 63 -36.41 34.20 -2.96
C VAL A 63 -35.24 33.40 -2.36
N PRO A 64 -34.93 32.21 -2.90
CA PRO A 64 -33.77 31.44 -2.46
C PRO A 64 -32.49 32.17 -2.87
N VAL A 65 -31.48 32.16 -1.99
CA VAL A 65 -30.17 32.71 -2.32
C VAL A 65 -29.55 31.84 -3.41
N PRO A 66 -29.05 32.42 -4.52
CA PRO A 66 -28.37 31.66 -5.54
C PRO A 66 -27.08 31.06 -4.96
N GLN A 67 -26.78 29.82 -5.36
CA GLN A 67 -25.57 29.13 -4.93
C GLN A 67 -24.49 29.25 -6.01
N ILE A 68 -23.28 29.59 -5.59
CA ILE A 68 -22.11 29.69 -6.46
C ILE A 68 -21.06 28.63 -6.06
N THR A 69 -20.31 28.16 -7.05
CA THR A 69 -19.18 27.25 -6.84
C THR A 69 -17.89 28.06 -6.73
N VAL A 70 -17.20 27.94 -5.61
CA VAL A 70 -15.92 28.62 -5.33
C VAL A 70 -14.82 27.60 -5.01
N ASP A 71 -13.56 28.03 -5.14
CA ASP A 71 -12.41 27.22 -4.73
C ASP A 71 -12.45 26.93 -3.23
N ASN A 72 -12.16 25.69 -2.87
CA ASN A 72 -12.11 25.26 -1.48
C ASN A 72 -10.74 25.58 -0.86
N PRO A 73 -10.62 26.52 0.09
CA PRO A 73 -9.35 26.84 0.73
C PRO A 73 -8.83 25.70 1.62
N GLU A 74 -9.70 24.77 2.04
CA GLU A 74 -9.33 23.60 2.84
C GLU A 74 -8.99 22.37 1.99
N CYS A 75 -8.94 22.50 0.67
CA CYS A 75 -8.59 21.39 -0.22
C CYS A 75 -7.13 20.96 -0.02
N LEU A 76 -6.94 19.70 0.36
CA LEU A 76 -5.63 19.06 0.55
C LEU A 76 -5.20 18.17 -0.62
N LEU A 77 -5.98 18.15 -1.71
CA LEU A 77 -5.61 17.42 -2.92
C LEU A 77 -4.37 18.06 -3.58
N PRO A 78 -3.36 17.26 -3.99
CA PRO A 78 -2.26 17.72 -4.82
C PRO A 78 -2.73 18.38 -6.14
N PRO A 79 -1.85 18.99 -6.93
CA PRO A 79 -2.21 19.52 -8.25
C PRO A 79 -2.94 18.48 -9.12
N ALA A 80 -3.95 18.90 -9.89
CA ALA A 80 -4.75 17.98 -10.71
C ALA A 80 -3.90 17.26 -11.76
N SER A 81 -2.81 17.91 -12.21
CA SER A 81 -1.80 17.29 -13.07
C SER A 81 -1.14 16.07 -12.45
N ASP A 82 -1.10 15.94 -11.14
CA ASP A 82 -0.34 14.89 -10.45
C ASP A 82 -1.24 13.73 -10.03
N LEU A 83 -2.55 13.88 -10.20
CA LEU A 83 -3.57 12.92 -9.78
C LEU A 83 -4.12 12.16 -10.98
N ILE A 84 -4.34 10.87 -10.76
CA ILE A 84 -5.05 9.99 -11.69
C ILE A 84 -6.32 9.54 -11.00
N GLU A 85 -7.47 9.79 -11.60
CA GLU A 85 -8.74 9.28 -11.09
C GLU A 85 -8.80 7.76 -11.23
N ILE A 86 -9.23 7.10 -10.17
CA ILE A 86 -9.41 5.64 -10.11
C ILE A 86 -10.79 5.31 -9.57
N SER A 87 -11.36 4.19 -10.04
CA SER A 87 -12.60 3.69 -9.46
C SER A 87 -12.36 3.12 -8.06
N ILE A 88 -13.43 3.04 -7.26
CA ILE A 88 -13.36 2.39 -5.94
C ILE A 88 -12.95 0.92 -6.05
N GLU A 89 -13.39 0.22 -7.09
CA GLU A 89 -13.04 -1.19 -7.35
C GLU A 89 -11.54 -1.33 -7.65
N HIS A 90 -10.99 -0.42 -8.46
CA HIS A 90 -9.57 -0.39 -8.78
C HIS A 90 -8.74 -0.10 -7.52
N TYR A 91 -9.16 0.89 -6.73
CA TYR A 91 -8.53 1.19 -5.44
C TYR A 91 -8.51 -0.03 -4.51
N GLN A 92 -9.64 -0.71 -4.35
CA GLN A 92 -9.75 -1.92 -3.52
C GLN A 92 -8.86 -3.05 -4.03
N SER A 93 -8.84 -3.28 -5.34
CA SER A 93 -7.97 -4.28 -5.97
C SER A 93 -6.48 -4.00 -5.70
N LEU A 94 -6.05 -2.74 -5.78
CA LEU A 94 -4.67 -2.36 -5.47
C LEU A 94 -4.31 -2.60 -4.01
N LEU A 95 -5.21 -2.28 -3.07
CA LEU A 95 -5.00 -2.55 -1.64
C LEU A 95 -4.94 -4.04 -1.34
N GLU A 96 -5.82 -4.84 -1.94
CA GLU A 96 -5.78 -6.29 -1.80
C GLU A 96 -4.47 -6.86 -2.35
N ALA A 97 -4.03 -6.42 -3.53
CA ALA A 97 -2.76 -6.84 -4.09
C ALA A 97 -1.57 -6.45 -3.20
N GLN A 98 -1.58 -5.24 -2.64
CA GLN A 98 -0.56 -4.79 -1.69
C GLN A 98 -0.53 -5.66 -0.43
N SER A 99 -1.71 -6.03 0.10
CA SER A 99 -1.81 -6.95 1.25
C SER A 99 -1.28 -8.35 0.94
N ASN A 100 -1.29 -8.76 -0.33
CA ASN A 100 -0.69 -10.00 -0.83
C ASN A 100 0.81 -9.86 -1.18
N GLY A 101 1.44 -8.74 -0.79
CA GLY A 101 2.89 -8.52 -0.97
C GLY A 101 3.29 -7.90 -2.32
N MET A 102 2.32 -7.48 -3.13
CA MET A 102 2.61 -6.72 -4.35
C MET A 102 2.94 -5.26 -4.02
N ARG A 103 3.64 -4.60 -4.94
CA ARG A 103 3.89 -3.15 -4.86
C ARG A 103 2.91 -2.42 -5.77
N ILE A 104 2.43 -1.26 -5.35
CA ILE A 104 1.64 -0.38 -6.22
C ILE A 104 2.61 0.60 -6.88
N ASP A 105 2.62 0.65 -8.21
CA ASP A 105 3.40 1.60 -8.99
C ASP A 105 2.72 1.86 -10.34
N LEU A 106 3.25 2.79 -11.13
CA LEU A 106 2.74 3.09 -12.45
C LEU A 106 3.14 2.00 -13.45
N ASP A 107 2.18 1.55 -14.25
CA ASP A 107 2.42 0.72 -15.42
C ASP A 107 2.93 1.54 -16.62
N ASP A 108 3.17 0.87 -17.76
CA ASP A 108 3.62 1.49 -19.01
C ASP A 108 2.62 2.53 -19.56
N SER A 109 1.36 2.49 -19.12
CA SER A 109 0.31 3.46 -19.47
C SER A 109 0.26 4.65 -18.51
N GLY A 110 1.12 4.66 -17.49
CA GLY A 110 1.15 5.68 -16.44
C GLY A 110 -0.02 5.57 -15.48
N ARG A 111 -0.64 4.39 -15.33
CA ARG A 111 -1.75 4.12 -14.39
C ARG A 111 -1.28 3.28 -13.21
N PRO A 112 -1.88 3.44 -12.02
CA PRO A 112 -1.49 2.63 -10.87
C PRO A 112 -1.88 1.16 -11.09
N ALA A 113 -0.88 0.30 -10.99
CA ALA A 113 -1.00 -1.14 -11.15
C ALA A 113 -0.30 -1.86 -10.00
N ALA A 114 -0.77 -3.08 -9.73
CA ALA A 114 -0.08 -3.99 -8.83
C ALA A 114 1.08 -4.66 -9.59
N ILE A 115 2.30 -4.30 -9.21
CA ILE A 115 3.55 -4.82 -9.77
C ILE A 115 4.18 -5.78 -8.77
N ALA A 116 4.89 -6.79 -9.27
CA ALA A 116 5.64 -7.71 -8.42
C ALA A 116 6.56 -6.95 -7.45
N PRO A 117 6.73 -7.44 -6.21
CA PRO A 117 7.69 -6.86 -5.29
C PRO A 117 9.09 -6.94 -5.90
N PHE A 118 9.98 -6.05 -5.45
CA PHE A 118 11.40 -6.24 -5.74
C PHE A 118 11.84 -7.61 -5.23
N GLY A 119 12.58 -8.34 -6.06
CA GLY A 119 13.19 -9.58 -5.63
C GLY A 119 14.06 -9.37 -4.39
N PRO A 120 14.36 -10.43 -3.63
CA PRO A 120 15.27 -10.34 -2.49
C PRO A 120 16.60 -9.73 -2.94
N SER A 121 17.18 -8.91 -2.08
CA SER A 121 18.51 -8.34 -2.35
C SER A 121 19.55 -9.46 -2.47
N ILE A 122 20.61 -9.20 -3.23
CA ILE A 122 21.73 -10.16 -3.36
C ILE A 122 22.27 -10.55 -1.99
N GLU A 123 22.38 -9.61 -1.03
CA GLU A 123 22.87 -9.95 0.31
C GLU A 123 21.90 -10.84 1.08
N MET A 124 20.59 -10.63 0.93
CA MET A 124 19.58 -11.50 1.54
C MET A 124 19.65 -12.92 0.96
N LEU A 125 19.87 -13.06 -0.35
CA LEU A 125 20.08 -14.36 -0.99
C LEU A 125 21.36 -15.04 -0.47
N ARG A 126 22.46 -14.29 -0.35
CA ARG A 126 23.73 -14.80 0.21
C ARG A 126 23.56 -15.31 1.63
N GLU A 127 22.86 -14.56 2.47
CA GLU A 127 22.65 -14.97 3.86
C GLU A 127 21.76 -16.22 3.95
N ASN A 128 20.68 -16.28 3.17
CA ASN A 128 19.84 -17.46 3.07
C ASN A 128 20.64 -18.71 2.63
N ASP A 129 21.57 -18.56 1.68
CA ASP A 129 22.43 -19.65 1.24
C ASP A 129 23.48 -20.06 2.28
N ARG A 130 24.02 -19.11 3.07
CA ARG A 130 24.89 -19.44 4.22
C ARG A 130 24.12 -20.21 5.28
N CYS A 131 22.90 -19.78 5.63
CA CYS A 131 22.04 -20.49 6.57
C CYS A 131 21.70 -21.90 6.06
N TRP A 132 21.38 -22.05 4.78
CA TRP A 132 21.14 -23.36 4.16
C TRP A 132 22.38 -24.25 4.26
N ARG A 133 23.56 -23.76 3.88
CA ARG A 133 24.83 -24.48 4.00
C ARG A 133 25.07 -24.97 5.44
N ASP A 134 24.90 -24.07 6.41
CA ASP A 134 25.13 -24.38 7.83
C ASP A 134 24.15 -25.44 8.33
N TYR A 135 22.90 -25.38 7.87
CA TYR A 135 21.90 -26.42 8.14
C TYR A 135 22.34 -27.78 7.56
N GLN A 136 22.78 -27.83 6.29
CA GLN A 136 23.25 -29.08 5.66
C GLN A 136 24.46 -29.69 6.37
N LEU A 137 25.42 -28.85 6.79
CA LEU A 137 26.56 -29.28 7.59
C LEU A 137 26.10 -29.84 8.94
N LYS A 138 25.19 -29.15 9.63
CA LYS A 138 24.66 -29.61 10.92
C LYS A 138 23.94 -30.96 10.82
N GLN A 139 23.14 -31.19 9.77
CA GLN A 139 22.43 -32.47 9.59
C GLN A 139 23.38 -33.66 9.40
N THR A 140 24.57 -33.42 8.84
CA THR A 140 25.53 -34.49 8.51
C THR A 140 26.64 -34.66 9.56
N ASP A 141 26.75 -33.76 10.55
CA ASP A 141 27.79 -33.82 11.59
C ASP A 141 27.74 -35.10 12.41
N GLY A 142 26.54 -35.54 12.80
CA GLY A 142 26.39 -36.76 13.61
C GLY A 142 26.86 -38.03 12.89
N MET A 143 26.68 -38.10 11.56
CA MET A 143 27.16 -39.24 10.75
C MET A 143 28.69 -39.28 10.68
N VAL A 144 29.33 -38.11 10.54
CA VAL A 144 30.79 -38.00 10.51
C VAL A 144 31.40 -38.36 11.85
N ASN A 145 30.83 -37.84 12.95
CA ASN A 145 31.34 -38.12 14.29
C ASN A 145 31.19 -39.61 14.62
N ARG A 146 30.02 -40.20 14.38
CA ARG A 146 29.81 -41.65 14.58
C ARG A 146 30.81 -42.51 13.80
N HIS A 147 31.04 -42.19 12.53
CA HIS A 147 31.99 -42.95 11.72
C HIS A 147 33.42 -42.88 12.27
N ARG A 148 33.83 -41.72 12.80
CA ARG A 148 35.15 -41.57 13.48
C ARG A 148 35.21 -42.37 14.76
N ASP A 149 34.17 -42.27 15.60
CA ASP A 149 34.08 -43.02 16.86
C ASP A 149 34.16 -44.54 16.63
N GLU A 150 33.46 -45.05 15.61
CA GLU A 150 33.47 -46.48 15.23
C GLU A 150 34.87 -46.94 14.79
N LEU A 151 35.58 -46.14 13.99
CA LEU A 151 36.95 -46.44 13.57
C LEU A 151 37.93 -46.43 14.75
N GLU A 152 37.84 -45.43 15.62
CA GLU A 152 38.69 -45.31 16.81
C GLU A 152 38.44 -46.45 17.81
N ALA A 153 37.19 -46.91 17.92
CA ALA A 153 36.81 -48.06 18.73
C ALA A 153 37.15 -49.42 18.07
N GLY A 154 37.67 -49.44 16.83
CA GLY A 154 37.95 -50.66 16.09
C GLY A 154 36.70 -51.48 15.75
N GLN A 155 35.54 -50.83 15.67
CA GLN A 155 34.25 -51.44 15.34
C GLN A 155 34.01 -51.45 13.83
N ALA A 156 33.08 -52.30 13.38
CA ALA A 156 32.58 -52.21 12.01
C ALA A 156 31.79 -50.90 11.84
N THR A 157 32.08 -50.14 10.78
CA THR A 157 31.45 -48.84 10.55
C THR A 157 30.03 -48.98 10.00
N THR A 158 29.12 -48.11 10.44
CA THR A 158 27.75 -48.05 9.94
C THR A 158 27.69 -47.57 8.49
N LEU A 159 28.57 -46.63 8.11
CA LEU A 159 28.75 -46.19 6.73
C LEU A 159 29.86 -47.01 6.05
N SER A 160 29.64 -47.38 4.79
CA SER A 160 30.72 -47.89 3.94
C SER A 160 31.77 -46.81 3.70
N VAL A 161 32.99 -47.22 3.37
CA VAL A 161 34.09 -46.29 3.03
C VAL A 161 33.70 -45.38 1.87
N GLU A 162 33.03 -45.91 0.85
CA GLU A 162 32.56 -45.15 -0.31
C GLU A 162 31.53 -44.09 0.08
N HIS A 163 30.54 -44.44 0.91
CA HIS A 163 29.55 -43.47 1.41
C HIS A 163 30.21 -42.41 2.29
N TYR A 164 31.13 -42.79 3.16
CA TYR A 164 31.84 -41.82 4.00
C TYR A 164 32.69 -40.85 3.17
N MET A 165 33.40 -41.34 2.15
CA MET A 165 34.15 -40.47 1.22
C MET A 165 33.23 -39.52 0.45
N ALA A 166 32.11 -40.01 -0.08
CA ALA A 166 31.12 -39.18 -0.76
C ALA A 166 30.53 -38.11 0.17
N LEU A 167 30.27 -38.45 1.43
CA LEU A 167 29.81 -37.50 2.45
C LEU A 167 30.84 -36.42 2.74
N GLN A 168 32.12 -36.78 2.88
CA GLN A 168 33.18 -35.80 3.11
C GLN A 168 33.37 -34.89 1.90
N ALA A 169 33.30 -35.42 0.67
CA ALA A 169 33.36 -34.63 -0.55
C ALA A 169 32.20 -33.62 -0.64
N TYR A 170 30.96 -34.07 -0.36
CA TYR A 170 29.79 -33.19 -0.29
C TYR A 170 29.95 -32.08 0.75
N ARG A 171 30.38 -32.43 1.98
CA ARG A 171 30.63 -31.45 3.04
C ARG A 171 31.77 -30.49 2.72
N GLY A 172 32.77 -30.92 1.95
CA GLY A 172 33.82 -30.05 1.41
C GLY A 172 33.21 -29.00 0.48
N ALA A 173 32.47 -29.46 -0.54
CA ALA A 173 31.79 -28.57 -1.50
C ALA A 173 30.83 -27.58 -0.82
N LEU A 174 30.14 -27.98 0.26
CA LEU A 174 29.33 -27.06 1.07
C LEU A 174 30.18 -25.96 1.74
N ARG A 175 31.35 -26.27 2.28
CA ARG A 175 32.22 -25.27 2.92
C ARG A 175 32.77 -24.28 1.92
N ASP A 176 33.09 -24.74 0.72
CA ASP A 176 33.64 -23.94 -0.38
C ASP A 176 32.55 -23.12 -1.10
N TRP A 177 31.26 -23.44 -0.89
CA TRP A 177 30.12 -22.82 -1.56
C TRP A 177 30.09 -21.27 -1.52
N PRO A 178 30.35 -20.58 -0.38
CA PRO A 178 30.33 -19.12 -0.34
C PRO A 178 31.46 -18.45 -1.15
N GLU A 179 32.52 -19.20 -1.46
CA GLU A 179 33.64 -18.74 -2.29
C GLU A 179 33.45 -19.09 -3.77
N HIS A 180 32.42 -19.88 -4.09
CA HIS A 180 32.13 -20.31 -5.45
C HIS A 180 31.63 -19.15 -6.32
N SER A 181 32.05 -19.10 -7.59
CA SER A 181 31.69 -18.03 -8.54
C SER A 181 30.19 -17.87 -8.77
N SER A 182 29.44 -18.97 -8.68
CA SER A 182 27.98 -18.99 -8.83
C SER A 182 27.22 -18.69 -7.54
N PHE A 183 27.88 -18.40 -6.42
CA PHE A 183 27.19 -18.06 -5.18
C PHE A 183 26.42 -16.73 -5.30
N PRO A 184 25.14 -16.63 -4.89
CA PRO A 184 24.29 -17.60 -4.18
C PRO A 184 23.19 -18.25 -5.06
N ASP A 185 23.52 -18.69 -6.28
CA ASP A 185 22.55 -19.33 -7.17
C ASP A 185 22.12 -20.71 -6.65
N ILE A 186 20.83 -20.84 -6.34
CA ILE A 186 20.21 -22.06 -5.82
C ILE A 186 20.43 -23.25 -6.79
N SER A 187 20.42 -23.00 -8.10
CA SER A 187 20.57 -24.05 -9.11
C SER A 187 21.99 -24.64 -9.16
N ALA A 188 22.98 -23.89 -8.66
CA ALA A 188 24.38 -24.30 -8.60
C ALA A 188 24.80 -24.84 -7.23
N ARG A 189 23.86 -25.01 -6.29
CA ARG A 189 24.15 -25.57 -4.96
C ARG A 189 24.78 -26.97 -5.07
N PRO A 190 25.74 -27.29 -4.18
CA PRO A 190 26.26 -28.65 -4.08
C PRO A 190 25.13 -29.68 -3.89
N SER A 191 25.12 -30.70 -4.73
CA SER A 191 24.11 -31.76 -4.68
C SER A 191 24.49 -32.83 -3.65
N ALA A 192 23.54 -33.21 -2.79
CA ALA A 192 23.72 -34.29 -1.84
C ALA A 192 23.86 -35.65 -2.55
N PRO A 193 24.65 -36.59 -2.01
CA PRO A 193 24.67 -37.97 -2.50
C PRO A 193 23.29 -38.61 -2.45
N THR A 194 22.93 -39.44 -3.43
CA THR A 194 21.58 -40.01 -3.57
C THR A 194 21.13 -40.89 -2.39
N TRP A 195 22.08 -41.51 -1.69
CA TRP A 195 21.81 -42.32 -0.50
C TRP A 195 21.63 -41.46 0.78
N LEU A 196 22.01 -40.18 0.75
CA LEU A 196 21.93 -39.27 1.88
C LEU A 196 20.54 -38.62 1.92
N VAL A 197 19.69 -39.12 2.82
CA VAL A 197 18.37 -38.54 3.07
C VAL A 197 18.50 -37.46 4.14
N LEU A 198 18.27 -36.21 3.75
CA LEU A 198 18.23 -35.06 4.64
C LEU A 198 16.77 -34.75 5.00
N PRO A 199 16.48 -34.36 6.26
CA PRO A 199 15.12 -34.04 6.70
C PRO A 199 14.57 -32.75 6.09
#